data_AF-A0A176RXI7-F1
#
_entry.id   AF-A0A176RXI7-F1
#
_cell.length_a   1.000
_cell.length_b   1.000
_cell.length_c   1.000
_cell.angle_alpha   90.00
_cell.angle_beta   90.00
_cell.angle_gamma   90.00
#
_symmetry.space_group_name_H-M   'P 1'
#
loop_
_entity.id
_entity.type
_entity.pdbx_description
1 polymer ?
#
loop_
_entity_poly.entity_id
_entity_poly.type
_entity_poly.pdbx_seq_one_letter_code
_entity_poly.pdbx_strand_id
1 'polypeptide(L)'
;GGHTQLVQVAAVGKYTVLGESVDDAAGEAFDKTAKLLGLGYPGGPALARLAESGNPNTFHFSRPMTQRPGLDFSFSGLKTQVLTTWQGQEQNEQARADIARAFEDAVIDTLAIKCRRALQQTGLKKLVIAGGVGANQGLRRHLAELGKKMGVAVYYPRPIFCTDNGAMIAYAGA
;
A
#
# COMPACT_ATOMS: atom_id res chain seq x y z
N GLY A 1 10.58 3.26 -1.10
CA GLY A 1 10.05 3.51 0.25
C GLY A 1 9.27 4.81 0.31
N GLY A 2 9.91 5.94 0.00
CA GLY A 2 9.41 7.29 0.30
C GLY A 2 8.40 7.91 -0.67
N HIS A 3 7.78 7.15 -1.57
CA HIS A 3 6.76 7.70 -2.47
C HIS A 3 5.46 6.90 -2.42
N THR A 4 4.34 7.62 -2.44
CA THR A 4 3.02 7.07 -2.71
C THR A 4 2.24 8.13 -3.47
N GLN A 5 1.99 7.87 -4.74
CA GLN A 5 1.37 8.82 -5.67
C GLN A 5 0.38 8.10 -6.57
N LEU A 6 -0.69 8.81 -6.95
CA LEU A 6 -1.55 8.47 -8.07
C LEU A 6 -1.21 9.41 -9.21
N VAL A 7 -0.79 8.84 -10.33
CA VAL A 7 -0.33 9.59 -11.50
C VAL A 7 -1.15 9.18 -12.71
N GLN A 8 -1.79 10.16 -13.36
CA GLN A 8 -2.37 9.98 -14.67
C GLN A 8 -1.27 10.07 -15.72
N VAL A 9 -1.14 9.02 -16.54
CA VAL A 9 -0.15 8.95 -17.61
C VAL A 9 -0.87 9.03 -18.95
N ALA A 10 -0.77 10.16 -19.64
CA ALA A 10 -1.35 10.35 -20.97
C ALA A 10 -0.42 9.85 -22.08
N ALA A 11 0.89 10.04 -21.91
CA ALA A 11 1.96 9.56 -22.77
C ALA A 11 3.29 9.59 -21.99
N VAL A 12 4.35 9.04 -22.57
CA VAL A 12 5.71 9.23 -22.03
C VAL A 12 6.01 10.73 -21.90
N GLY A 13 6.47 11.15 -20.73
CA GLY A 13 6.72 12.56 -20.39
C GLY A 13 5.48 13.41 -20.13
N LYS A 14 4.26 12.86 -20.25
CA LYS A 14 3.00 13.56 -19.97
C LYS A 14 2.32 12.92 -18.75
N TYR A 15 2.77 13.37 -17.59
CA TYR A 15 2.36 12.86 -16.29
C TYR A 15 1.65 13.95 -15.49
N THR A 16 0.50 13.63 -14.91
CA THR A 16 -0.24 14.52 -14.01
C THR A 16 -0.41 13.81 -12.68
N VAL A 17 0.16 14.38 -11.61
CA VAL A 17 -0.07 13.88 -10.25
C VAL A 17 -1.51 14.22 -9.87
N LEU A 18 -2.30 13.20 -9.56
CA LEU A 18 -3.69 13.32 -9.14
C LEU A 18 -3.82 13.41 -7.62
N GLY A 19 -2.87 12.83 -6.90
CA GLY A 19 -2.79 12.88 -5.44
C GLY A 19 -1.55 12.16 -4.95
N GLU A 20 -1.11 12.53 -3.75
CA GLU A 20 0.10 11.99 -3.13
C GLU A 20 -0.03 11.86 -1.63
N SER A 21 0.91 11.16 -0.98
CA SER A 21 0.95 11.17 0.48
C SER A 21 1.35 12.54 0.99
N VAL A 22 0.57 13.07 1.94
CA VAL A 22 0.90 14.32 2.64
C VAL A 22 1.79 14.09 3.87
N ASP A 23 2.06 12.82 4.19
CA ASP A 23 2.96 12.40 5.27
C ASP A 23 3.80 11.18 4.86
N ASP A 24 3.80 10.10 5.65
CA ASP A 24 4.53 8.87 5.38
C ASP A 24 4.04 8.25 4.07
N ALA A 25 4.97 7.77 3.23
CA ALA A 25 4.60 6.88 2.13
C ALA A 25 4.19 5.50 2.66
N ALA A 26 3.42 4.74 1.88
CA ALA A 26 2.94 3.41 2.27
C ALA A 26 4.10 2.48 2.65
N GLY A 27 5.18 2.45 1.86
CA GLY A 27 6.35 1.61 2.14
C GLY A 27 7.05 1.99 3.44
N GLU A 28 7.16 3.28 3.71
CA GLU A 28 7.73 3.78 4.97
C GLU A 28 6.84 3.45 6.17
N ALA A 29 5.52 3.54 6.02
CA ALA A 29 4.58 3.12 7.06
C ALA A 29 4.74 1.62 7.38
N PHE A 30 4.89 0.76 6.36
CA PHE A 30 5.21 -0.66 6.53
C PHE A 30 6.51 -0.87 7.32
N ASP A 31 7.59 -0.18 6.96
CA ASP A 31 8.88 -0.33 7.64
C ASP A 31 8.85 0.19 9.09
N LYS A 32 8.18 1.31 9.35
CA LYS A 32 8.00 1.87 10.71
C LYS A 32 7.17 0.95 11.59
N THR A 33 6.10 0.37 11.07
CA THR A 33 5.26 -0.58 11.80
C THR A 33 6.02 -1.88 12.07
N ALA A 34 6.78 -2.38 11.10
CA ALA A 34 7.62 -3.57 11.28
C ALA A 34 8.63 -3.37 12.41
N LYS A 35 9.32 -2.21 12.42
CA LYS A 35 10.26 -1.84 13.50
C LYS A 35 9.57 -1.75 14.87
N LEU A 36 8.37 -1.17 14.93
CA LEU A 36 7.59 -1.06 16.17
C LEU A 36 7.24 -2.45 16.74
N LEU A 37 6.88 -3.39 15.87
CA LEU A 37 6.57 -4.77 16.24
C LEU A 37 7.82 -5.65 16.46
N GLY A 38 9.03 -5.07 16.41
CA GLY A 38 10.28 -5.79 16.64
C GLY A 38 10.72 -6.68 15.47
N LEU A 39 10.24 -6.41 14.25
CA LEU A 39 10.65 -7.14 13.04
C LEU A 39 11.94 -6.55 12.46
N GLY A 40 12.76 -7.42 11.85
CA GLY A 40 14.00 -7.05 11.17
C GLY A 40 13.78 -6.28 9.85
N TYR A 41 14.89 -5.85 9.24
CA TYR A 41 14.90 -5.19 7.94
C TYR A 41 15.17 -6.18 6.79
N PRO A 42 14.52 -6.07 5.61
CA PRO A 42 13.51 -5.07 5.22
C PRO A 42 12.16 -5.30 5.90
N GLY A 43 11.59 -4.24 6.46
CA GLY A 43 10.46 -4.29 7.37
C GLY A 43 9.15 -4.65 6.67
N GLY A 44 8.87 -4.03 5.52
CA GLY A 44 7.65 -4.29 4.76
C GLY A 44 7.42 -5.76 4.40
N PRO A 45 8.39 -6.47 3.77
CA PRO A 45 8.25 -7.90 3.50
C PRO A 45 8.12 -8.76 4.76
N ALA A 46 8.81 -8.41 5.85
CA ALA A 46 8.70 -9.13 7.11
C ALA A 46 7.32 -8.98 7.75
N LEU A 47 6.76 -7.77 7.74
CA LEU A 47 5.42 -7.49 8.23
C LEU A 47 4.35 -8.19 7.39
N ALA A 48 4.46 -8.14 6.06
CA ALA A 48 3.52 -8.81 5.16
C ALA A 48 3.49 -10.33 5.38
N ARG A 49 4.66 -10.97 5.59
CA ARG A 49 4.72 -12.39 5.94
C ARG A 49 4.06 -12.68 7.29
N LEU A 50 4.29 -11.84 8.30
CA LEU A 50 3.66 -12.01 9.61
C LEU A 50 2.13 -11.83 9.54
N ALA A 51 1.65 -10.92 8.69
CA ALA A 51 0.23 -10.69 8.47
C ALA A 51 -0.52 -11.91 7.89
N GLU A 52 0.19 -12.87 7.26
CA GLU A 52 -0.42 -14.10 6.74
C GLU A 52 -0.91 -15.05 7.84
N SER A 53 -0.31 -14.99 9.04
CA SER A 53 -0.74 -15.77 10.21
C SER A 53 -1.63 -15.00 11.18
N GLY A 54 -2.01 -13.75 10.84
CA GLY A 54 -2.90 -12.92 11.65
C GLY A 54 -4.37 -13.16 11.34
N ASN A 55 -5.22 -13.05 12.36
CA ASN A 55 -6.67 -13.11 12.20
C ASN A 55 -7.22 -11.73 11.72
N PRO A 56 -7.88 -11.67 10.55
CA PRO A 56 -8.38 -10.41 9.98
C PRO A 56 -9.52 -9.77 10.78
N ASN A 57 -10.12 -10.50 11.72
CA ASN A 57 -11.29 -10.03 12.49
C ASN A 57 -10.94 -9.54 13.90
N THR A 58 -9.67 -9.60 14.32
CA THR A 58 -9.28 -9.23 15.68
C THR A 58 -9.22 -7.71 15.87
N PHE A 59 -8.60 -6.98 14.93
CA PHE A 59 -8.42 -5.53 15.02
C PHE A 59 -8.83 -4.82 13.74
N HIS A 60 -9.29 -3.59 13.88
CA HIS A 60 -9.66 -2.74 12.75
C HIS A 60 -9.05 -1.35 12.91
N PHE A 61 -8.12 -1.00 12.02
CA PHE A 61 -7.57 0.34 11.95
C PHE A 61 -8.31 1.23 10.96
N SER A 62 -8.24 2.54 11.16
CA SER A 62 -8.86 3.49 10.26
C SER A 62 -8.28 3.38 8.84
N ARG A 63 -9.07 3.75 7.82
CA ARG A 63 -8.60 3.93 6.44
C ARG A 63 -8.46 5.43 6.20
N PRO A 64 -7.27 6.04 6.42
CA PRO A 64 -7.16 7.49 6.49
C PRO A 64 -7.56 8.16 5.18
N MET A 65 -8.13 9.37 5.27
CA MET A 65 -8.54 10.18 4.12
C MET A 65 -9.54 9.52 3.15
N THR A 66 -10.21 8.45 3.58
CA THR A 66 -11.26 7.79 2.78
C THR A 66 -12.66 8.35 3.06
N GLN A 67 -12.89 9.05 4.17
CA GLN A 67 -14.20 9.65 4.48
C GLN A 67 -14.44 11.02 3.82
N ARG A 68 -13.40 11.60 3.21
CA ARG A 68 -13.46 12.85 2.44
C ARG A 68 -13.18 12.60 0.95
N PRO A 69 -13.66 13.45 0.03
CA PRO A 69 -13.26 13.40 -1.37
C PRO A 69 -11.75 13.64 -1.53
N GLY A 70 -11.25 13.39 -2.74
CA GLY A 70 -9.83 13.58 -3.08
C GLY A 70 -9.02 12.30 -3.11
N LEU A 71 -7.80 12.43 -3.65
CA LEU A 71 -6.90 11.32 -4.01
C LEU A 71 -5.62 11.29 -3.18
N ASP A 72 -5.43 12.25 -2.29
CA ASP A 72 -4.29 12.27 -1.37
C ASP A 72 -4.36 11.16 -0.32
N PHE A 73 -3.19 10.79 0.18
CA PHE A 73 -2.97 9.74 1.17
C PHE A 73 -2.40 10.30 2.47
N SER A 74 -2.59 9.55 3.55
CA SER A 74 -1.94 9.75 4.84
C SER A 74 -1.84 8.39 5.53
N PHE A 75 -0.68 8.05 6.05
CA PHE A 75 -0.42 6.78 6.74
C PHE A 75 0.23 6.96 8.11
N SER A 76 0.75 8.16 8.43
CA SER A 76 1.41 8.44 9.72
C SER A 76 0.54 8.10 10.94
N GLY A 77 -0.77 8.38 10.86
CA GLY A 77 -1.73 8.10 11.94
C GLY A 77 -1.97 6.60 12.22
N LEU A 78 -1.60 5.70 11.29
CA LEU A 78 -1.67 4.25 11.52
C LEU A 78 -0.62 3.79 12.53
N LYS A 79 0.56 4.43 12.55
CA LYS A 79 1.61 4.10 13.53
C LYS A 79 1.12 4.27 14.96
N THR A 80 0.38 5.34 15.24
CA THR A 80 -0.16 5.60 16.57
C THR A 80 -1.19 4.54 16.96
N GLN A 81 -2.09 4.16 16.05
CA GLN A 81 -3.05 3.08 16.29
C GLN A 81 -2.36 1.76 16.59
N VAL A 82 -1.37 1.38 15.78
CA VAL A 82 -0.55 0.17 16.01
C VAL A 82 0.10 0.23 17.39
N LEU A 83 0.75 1.35 17.75
CA LEU A 83 1.44 1.48 19.02
C LEU A 83 0.50 1.28 20.21
N THR A 84 -0.63 1.99 20.19
CA THR A 84 -1.63 1.92 21.25
C THR A 84 -2.23 0.53 21.36
N THR A 85 -2.55 -0.12 20.23
CA THR A 85 -3.05 -1.49 20.24
C THR A 85 -2.00 -2.46 20.78
N TRP A 86 -0.74 -2.38 20.33
CA TRP A 86 0.33 -3.25 20.82
C TRP A 86 0.60 -3.11 22.32
N GLN A 87 0.54 -1.89 22.86
CA GLN A 87 0.70 -1.65 24.29
C GLN A 87 -0.46 -2.17 25.14
N GLY A 88 -1.66 -2.26 24.55
CA GLY A 88 -2.87 -2.75 25.23
C GLY A 88 -3.09 -4.26 25.14
N GLN A 89 -2.20 -5.00 24.49
CA GLN A 89 -2.29 -6.46 24.34
C GLN A 89 -1.23 -7.18 25.18
N GLU A 90 -1.50 -8.45 25.47
CA GLU A 90 -0.43 -9.37 25.88
C GLU A 90 0.53 -9.52 24.69
N GLN A 91 1.80 -9.16 24.91
CA GLN A 91 2.81 -9.01 23.86
C GLN A 91 3.35 -10.36 23.35
N ASN A 92 2.46 -11.21 22.85
CA ASN A 92 2.76 -12.50 22.27
C ASN A 92 2.79 -12.45 20.73
N GLU A 93 3.20 -13.56 20.11
CA GLU A 93 3.37 -13.63 18.65
C GLU A 93 2.05 -13.51 17.88
N GLN A 94 0.95 -14.05 18.43
CA GLN A 94 -0.35 -13.99 17.77
C GLN A 94 -0.91 -12.57 17.75
N ALA A 95 -0.81 -11.84 18.87
CA ALA A 95 -1.19 -10.43 18.93
C ALA A 95 -0.38 -9.60 17.91
N ARG A 96 0.92 -9.89 17.78
CA ARG A 96 1.78 -9.25 16.78
C ARG A 96 1.30 -9.52 15.35
N ALA A 97 0.92 -10.76 15.05
CA ALA A 97 0.39 -11.16 13.74
C ALA A 97 -0.96 -10.52 13.42
N ASP A 98 -1.88 -10.50 14.39
CA ASP A 98 -3.20 -9.89 14.24
C ASP A 98 -3.10 -8.37 14.03
N ILE A 99 -2.17 -7.69 14.71
CA ILE A 99 -1.90 -6.26 14.49
C ILE A 99 -1.26 -6.02 13.11
N ALA A 100 -0.30 -6.85 12.70
CA ALA A 100 0.30 -6.77 11.37
C ALA A 100 -0.76 -6.95 10.27
N ARG A 101 -1.68 -7.89 10.46
CA ARG A 101 -2.83 -8.14 9.58
C ARG A 101 -3.75 -6.93 9.48
N ALA A 102 -4.18 -6.38 10.61
CA ALA A 102 -5.06 -5.21 10.64
C ALA A 102 -4.41 -3.97 10.00
N PHE A 103 -3.10 -3.79 10.20
CA PHE A 103 -2.32 -2.73 9.55
C PHE A 103 -2.24 -2.92 8.03
N GLU A 104 -1.88 -4.12 7.57
CA GLU A 104 -1.79 -4.42 6.14
C GLU A 104 -3.15 -4.20 5.45
N ASP A 105 -4.23 -4.70 6.03
CA ASP A 105 -5.59 -4.52 5.51
C ASP A 105 -5.96 -3.02 5.43
N ALA A 106 -5.60 -2.21 6.44
CA ALA A 106 -5.87 -0.78 6.43
C ALA A 106 -5.14 -0.02 5.32
N VAL A 107 -3.86 -0.35 5.07
CA VAL A 107 -3.08 0.26 3.99
C VAL A 107 -3.61 -0.17 2.63
N ILE A 108 -3.86 -1.47 2.44
CA ILE A 108 -4.37 -2.03 1.17
C ILE A 108 -5.72 -1.43 0.81
N ASP A 109 -6.66 -1.39 1.75
CA ASP A 109 -8.00 -0.85 1.50
C ASP A 109 -7.94 0.63 1.15
N THR A 110 -7.09 1.40 1.84
CA THR A 110 -6.90 2.82 1.54
C THR A 110 -6.39 3.02 0.12
N LEU A 111 -5.37 2.24 -0.29
CA LEU A 111 -4.84 2.26 -1.67
C LEU A 111 -5.91 1.88 -2.69
N ALA A 112 -6.67 0.80 -2.44
CA ALA A 112 -7.71 0.31 -3.34
C ALA A 112 -8.86 1.32 -3.51
N ILE A 113 -9.32 1.95 -2.41
CA ILE A 113 -10.34 3.00 -2.44
C ILE A 113 -9.89 4.18 -3.29
N LYS A 114 -8.63 4.61 -3.14
CA LYS A 114 -8.07 5.76 -3.87
C LYS A 114 -7.84 5.44 -5.34
N CYS A 115 -7.36 4.22 -5.66
CA CYS A 115 -7.27 3.73 -7.04
C CYS A 115 -8.65 3.71 -7.72
N ARG A 116 -9.68 3.19 -7.04
CA ARG A 116 -11.06 3.18 -7.54
C ARG A 116 -11.55 4.59 -7.87
N ARG A 117 -11.32 5.56 -6.97
CA ARG A 117 -11.70 6.96 -7.18
C ARG A 117 -10.98 7.57 -8.38
N ALA A 118 -9.67 7.36 -8.51
CA ALA A 118 -8.91 7.88 -9.63
C ALA A 118 -9.39 7.29 -10.96
N LEU A 119 -9.69 5.99 -11.01
CA LEU A 119 -10.26 5.33 -12.19
C LEU A 119 -11.65 5.90 -12.55
N GLN A 120 -12.48 6.18 -11.54
CA GLN A 120 -13.79 6.81 -11.75
C GLN A 120 -13.67 8.25 -12.27
N GLN A 121 -12.74 9.03 -11.71
CA GLN A 121 -12.53 10.44 -12.10
C GLN A 121 -11.93 10.57 -13.51
N THR A 122 -10.99 9.69 -13.86
CA THR A 122 -10.26 9.77 -15.14
C THR A 122 -10.94 8.99 -16.27
N GLY A 123 -11.84 8.04 -15.95
CA GLY A 123 -12.45 7.14 -16.92
C GLY A 123 -11.49 6.10 -17.52
N LEU A 124 -10.24 6.03 -17.05
CA LEU A 124 -9.23 5.13 -17.57
C LEU A 124 -9.57 3.66 -17.31
N LYS A 125 -9.17 2.81 -18.25
CA LYS A 125 -9.39 1.35 -18.21
C LYS A 125 -8.14 0.53 -17.92
N LYS A 126 -7.04 1.20 -17.57
CA LYS A 126 -5.76 0.58 -17.24
C LYS A 126 -5.24 1.17 -15.94
N LEU A 127 -4.83 0.30 -15.02
CA LEU A 127 -4.17 0.66 -13.77
C LEU A 127 -2.79 -0.01 -13.73
N VAL A 128 -1.74 0.75 -13.48
CA VAL A 128 -0.38 0.23 -13.31
C VAL A 128 0.03 0.44 -11.86
N ILE A 129 0.55 -0.62 -11.22
CA ILE A 129 1.07 -0.55 -9.85
C ILE A 129 2.57 -0.84 -9.87
N ALA A 130 3.36 0.16 -9.51
CA ALA A 130 4.81 0.08 -9.43
C ALA A 130 5.31 0.40 -8.00
N GLY A 131 6.59 0.19 -7.76
CA GLY A 131 7.22 0.36 -6.44
C GLY A 131 7.16 -0.89 -5.57
N GLY A 132 7.99 -0.92 -4.52
CA GLY A 132 8.17 -2.10 -3.67
C GLY A 132 6.89 -2.60 -2.99
N VAL A 133 5.99 -1.70 -2.58
CA VAL A 133 4.67 -2.06 -2.01
C VAL A 133 3.79 -2.78 -3.04
N GLY A 134 4.01 -2.53 -4.34
CA GLY A 134 3.36 -3.25 -5.42
C GLY A 134 3.70 -4.74 -5.51
N ALA A 135 4.69 -5.23 -4.74
CA ALA A 135 4.98 -6.66 -4.59
C ALA A 135 4.11 -7.35 -3.52
N ASN A 136 3.37 -6.60 -2.70
CA ASN A 136 2.50 -7.15 -1.67
C ASN A 136 1.36 -7.99 -2.29
N GLN A 137 1.22 -9.25 -1.85
CA GLN A 137 0.27 -10.20 -2.43
C GLN A 137 -1.18 -9.88 -2.05
N GLY A 138 -1.43 -9.32 -0.87
CA GLY A 138 -2.75 -8.81 -0.49
C GLY A 138 -3.20 -7.69 -1.44
N LEU A 139 -2.32 -6.71 -1.67
CA LEU A 139 -2.60 -5.57 -2.57
C LEU A 139 -2.89 -6.04 -4.00
N ARG A 140 -2.06 -6.96 -4.53
CA ARG A 140 -2.24 -7.52 -5.87
C ARG A 140 -3.60 -8.20 -6.03
N ARG A 141 -3.99 -9.04 -5.07
CA ARG A 141 -5.30 -9.71 -5.06
C ARG A 141 -6.44 -8.70 -5.04
N HIS A 142 -6.40 -7.76 -4.11
CA HIS A 142 -7.47 -6.78 -3.90
C HIS A 142 -7.68 -5.88 -5.13
N LEU A 143 -6.59 -5.41 -5.75
CA LEU A 143 -6.66 -4.60 -6.95
C LEU A 143 -7.04 -5.40 -8.19
N ALA A 144 -6.65 -6.68 -8.31
CA ALA A 144 -7.11 -7.54 -9.39
C ALA A 144 -8.62 -7.76 -9.34
N GLU A 145 -9.20 -7.95 -8.16
CA GLU A 145 -10.65 -8.04 -7.95
C GLU A 145 -11.36 -6.72 -8.28
N LEU A 146 -10.80 -5.60 -7.83
CA LEU A 146 -11.29 -4.27 -8.18
C LEU A 146 -11.30 -4.08 -9.71
N GLY A 147 -10.21 -4.46 -10.38
CA GLY A 147 -10.09 -4.41 -11.83
C GLY A 147 -11.18 -5.21 -12.54
N LYS A 148 -11.40 -6.46 -12.12
CA LYS A 148 -12.48 -7.30 -12.66
C LYS A 148 -13.86 -6.65 -12.49
N LYS A 149 -14.17 -6.14 -11.29
CA LYS A 149 -15.46 -5.48 -10.99
C LYS A 149 -15.70 -4.22 -11.83
N MET A 150 -14.63 -3.49 -12.19
CA MET A 150 -14.72 -2.22 -12.92
C MET A 150 -14.50 -2.35 -14.44
N GLY A 151 -14.14 -3.54 -14.93
CA GLY A 151 -13.69 -3.73 -16.32
C GLY A 151 -12.39 -2.97 -16.61
N VAL A 152 -11.46 -2.95 -15.65
CA VAL A 152 -10.15 -2.29 -15.71
C VAL A 152 -9.05 -3.35 -15.73
N ALA A 153 -8.12 -3.25 -16.67
CA ALA A 153 -6.93 -4.08 -16.71
C ALA A 153 -5.89 -3.58 -15.70
N VAL A 154 -5.39 -4.46 -14.85
CA VAL A 154 -4.39 -4.12 -13.83
C VAL A 154 -3.05 -4.75 -14.18
N TYR A 155 -2.01 -3.94 -14.21
CA TYR A 155 -0.67 -4.31 -14.61
C TYR A 155 0.30 -4.13 -13.46
N TYR A 156 1.22 -5.08 -13.35
CA TYR A 156 2.32 -5.05 -12.39
C TYR A 156 3.61 -5.34 -13.14
N PRO A 157 4.71 -4.62 -12.86
CA PRO A 157 6.03 -5.11 -13.20
C PRO A 157 6.26 -6.48 -12.57
N ARG A 158 7.15 -7.28 -13.18
CA ARG A 158 7.67 -8.48 -12.52
C ARG A 158 8.27 -8.07 -11.17
N PRO A 159 8.16 -8.88 -10.10
CA PRO A 159 8.63 -8.50 -8.77
C PRO A 159 10.07 -7.96 -8.73
N ILE A 160 10.98 -8.53 -9.53
CA ILE A 160 12.38 -8.07 -9.67
C ILE A 160 12.52 -6.62 -10.19
N PHE A 161 11.49 -6.11 -10.87
CA PHE A 161 11.43 -4.74 -11.40
C PHE A 161 10.56 -3.80 -10.57
N CYS A 162 9.97 -4.26 -9.46
CA CYS A 162 9.15 -3.41 -8.59
C CYS A 162 9.98 -2.54 -7.65
N THR A 163 11.15 -3.03 -7.22
CA THR A 163 12.11 -2.27 -6.41
C THR A 163 13.07 -1.50 -7.30
N ASP A 164 13.72 -0.46 -6.78
CA ASP A 164 14.68 0.36 -7.54
C ASP A 164 15.76 -0.52 -8.17
N ASN A 165 15.92 -0.41 -9.48
CA ASN A 165 16.82 -1.26 -10.27
C ASN A 165 17.37 -0.51 -11.49
N GLY A 166 18.55 -0.90 -11.98
CA GLY A 166 19.16 -0.26 -13.14
C GLY A 166 18.40 -0.47 -14.45
N ALA A 167 17.62 -1.55 -14.58
CA ALA A 167 16.89 -1.84 -15.82
C ALA A 167 15.81 -0.80 -16.12
N MET A 168 15.10 -0.28 -15.10
CA MET A 168 14.11 0.77 -15.29
C MET A 168 14.75 2.09 -15.74
N ILE A 169 15.96 2.40 -15.27
CA ILE A 169 16.69 3.62 -15.64
C ILE A 169 17.15 3.52 -17.09
N ALA A 170 17.75 2.38 -17.48
CA ALA A 170 18.18 2.14 -18.85
C ALA A 170 16.99 2.17 -19.83
N TYR A 171 15.86 1.56 -19.46
CA TYR A 171 14.66 1.54 -20.30
C TYR A 171 14.02 2.92 -20.46
N ALA A 172 14.00 3.75 -19.41
CA ALA A 172 13.41 5.08 -19.47
C ALA A 172 14.26 6.09 -20.27
N GLY A 173 15.57 5.87 -20.37
CA GLY A 173 16.50 6.71 -21.14
C GLY A 173 16.68 6.32 -22.61
N ALA A 174 16.11 5.19 -23.04
CA ALA A 174 16.16 4.69 -24.41
C ALA A 174 15.01 5.27 -25.27
#